data_AF-A0A3R7AU90-F1
#
_entry.id   AF-A0A3R7AU90-F1
#
_cell.length_a   1.000
_cell.length_b   1.000
_cell.length_c   1.000
_cell.angle_alpha   90.00
_cell.angle_beta   90.00
_cell.angle_gamma   90.00
#
_symmetry.space_group_name_H-M   'P 1'
#
loop_
_entity.id
_entity.type
_entity.pdbx_description
1 polymer ?
#
loop_
_entity_poly.entity_id
_entity_poly.type
_entity_poly.pdbx_seq_one_letter_code
_entity_poly.pdbx_strand_id
1 'polypeptide(L)' 'MSGKGKATGGRGKKGKSSSRSSKAGLQFPVARVARYLKKGRFAQRVGAGAPVYLVLELAGNAARDNKKARI' A
#
# COMPACT_ATOMS: atom_id res chain seq x y z
N MET A 1 10.20 -9.12 34.19
CA MET A 1 9.91 -8.15 33.10
C MET A 1 9.85 -8.91 31.78
N SER A 2 8.66 -9.14 31.24
CA SER A 2 8.47 -10.00 30.06
C SER A 2 8.79 -9.24 28.76
N GLY A 3 9.88 -9.63 28.10
CA GLY A 3 10.30 -9.10 26.81
C GLY A 3 9.42 -9.63 25.70
N LYS A 4 8.54 -8.78 25.15
CA LYS A 4 7.75 -9.08 23.94
C LYS A 4 8.69 -9.10 22.75
N GLY A 5 9.20 -10.30 22.43
CA GLY A 5 10.03 -10.55 21.25
C GLY A 5 9.33 -10.07 19.98
N LYS A 6 9.94 -9.08 19.34
CA LYS A 6 9.60 -8.60 18.00
C LYS A 6 9.66 -9.81 17.07
N ALA A 7 8.53 -10.14 16.43
CA ALA A 7 8.41 -11.30 15.54
C ALA A 7 9.31 -11.13 14.30
N THR A 8 10.60 -11.43 14.47
CA THR A 8 11.59 -11.59 13.41
C THR A 8 11.85 -13.08 13.28
N GLY A 9 11.31 -13.67 12.22
CA GLY A 9 11.73 -14.99 11.74
C GLY A 9 11.19 -16.17 12.54
N GLY A 10 10.06 -16.71 12.10
CA GLY A 10 9.59 -18.01 12.54
C GLY A 10 8.26 -18.31 11.88
N ARG A 11 8.09 -19.53 11.35
CA ARG A 11 6.81 -20.07 10.84
C ARG A 11 5.80 -20.25 11.98
N GLY A 12 5.53 -19.20 12.76
CA GLY A 12 4.37 -19.13 13.63
C GLY A 12 3.15 -18.92 12.75
N LYS A 13 2.07 -19.67 13.02
CA LYS A 13 0.79 -19.65 12.26
C LYS A 13 0.49 -18.23 11.79
N LYS A 14 0.72 -17.98 10.50
CA LYS A 14 0.50 -16.67 9.88
C LYS A 14 -1.01 -16.50 9.87
N GLY A 15 -1.55 -15.75 10.84
CA GLY A 15 -2.94 -15.32 10.78
C GLY A 15 -3.22 -14.69 9.41
N LYS A 16 -4.48 -14.78 8.93
CA LYS A 16 -4.89 -14.28 7.61
C LYS A 16 -4.22 -12.93 7.32
N SER A 17 -3.30 -12.91 6.35
CA SER A 17 -2.56 -11.69 6.03
C SER A 17 -3.48 -10.73 5.29
N SER A 18 -3.87 -9.64 5.94
CA SER A 18 -4.61 -8.56 5.26
C SER A 18 -3.66 -7.74 4.38
N SER A 19 -4.05 -7.52 3.14
CA SER A 19 -3.27 -6.77 2.15
C SER A 19 -3.20 -5.28 2.52
N ARG A 20 -2.16 -4.57 2.02
CA ARG A 20 -2.07 -3.12 2.21
C ARG A 20 -3.20 -2.35 1.52
N SER A 21 -3.72 -2.87 0.41
CA SER A 21 -4.87 -2.32 -0.30
C SER A 21 -6.14 -2.44 0.53
N SER A 22 -6.44 -3.64 1.06
CA SER A 22 -7.62 -3.88 1.90
C SER A 22 -7.58 -3.07 3.20
N LYS A 23 -6.40 -2.88 3.80
CA LYS A 23 -6.24 -2.01 4.98
C LYS A 23 -6.46 -0.52 4.67
N ALA A 24 -6.17 -0.10 3.44
CA ALA A 24 -6.37 1.28 3.00
C ALA A 24 -7.78 1.51 2.41
N GLY A 25 -8.61 0.47 2.29
CA GLY A 25 -9.92 0.56 1.63
C GLY A 25 -9.84 0.82 0.12
N LEU A 26 -8.71 0.50 -0.51
CA LEU A 26 -8.46 0.81 -1.92
C LEU A 26 -8.54 -0.45 -2.78
N GLN A 27 -9.19 -0.34 -3.94
CA GLN A 27 -9.19 -1.40 -4.97
C GLN A 27 -7.85 -1.48 -5.70
N PHE A 28 -7.11 -0.38 -5.75
CA PHE A 28 -5.82 -0.32 -6.41
C PHE A 28 -4.72 -1.06 -5.64
N PRO A 29 -3.72 -1.65 -6.33
CA PRO A 29 -2.66 -2.45 -5.71
C PRO A 29 -1.57 -1.59 -5.05
N VAL A 30 -1.84 -1.03 -3.87
CA VAL A 30 -0.93 -0.21 -3.04
C VAL A 30 0.44 -0.88 -2.87
N ALA A 31 0.46 -2.20 -2.68
CA ALA A 31 1.70 -2.94 -2.49
C ALA A 31 2.62 -2.92 -3.72
N ARG A 32 2.03 -2.93 -4.92
CA ARG A 32 2.73 -2.89 -6.21
C ARG A 32 3.28 -1.49 -6.48
N VAL A 33 2.48 -0.46 -6.22
CA VAL A 33 2.91 0.95 -6.32
C VAL A 33 4.14 1.19 -5.44
N ALA A 34 4.10 0.73 -4.18
CA ALA A 34 5.24 0.84 -3.27
C ALA A 34 6.51 0.16 -3.81
N ARG A 35 6.37 -0.97 -4.52
CA ARG A 35 7.50 -1.68 -5.14
C ARG A 35 8.10 -0.86 -6.28
N TYR A 36 7.25 -0.27 -7.12
CA TYR A 36 7.71 0.58 -8.22
C TYR A 36 8.34 1.88 -7.75
N LEU A 37 7.84 2.49 -6.68
CA LEU A 37 8.49 3.66 -6.09
C LEU A 37 9.92 3.36 -5.61
N LYS A 38 10.14 2.18 -5.02
CA LYS A 38 11.48 1.75 -4.61
C LYS A 38 12.37 1.40 -5.81
N LYS A 39 11.83 0.69 -6.80
CA LYS A 39 12.59 0.29 -8.01
C LYS A 39 12.97 1.52 -8.85
N GLY A 40 12.11 2.51 -8.94
CA GLY A 40 12.35 3.76 -9.66
C GLY A 40 13.35 4.70 -8.99
N ARG A 41 13.84 4.37 -7.79
CA ARG A 41 14.84 5.16 -7.04
C ARG A 41 14.46 6.65 -6.86
N PHE A 42 13.17 6.96 -6.81
CA PHE A 42 12.67 8.34 -6.63
C PHE A 42 13.10 8.98 -5.30
N ALA A 43 13.39 8.16 -4.29
CA ALA A 43 13.93 8.59 -3.01
C ALA A 43 14.76 7.47 -2.37
N GLN A 44 15.71 7.84 -1.52
CA GLN A 44 16.51 6.89 -0.74
C GLN A 44 15.64 6.02 0.18
N ARG A 45 14.55 6.58 0.73
CA ARG A 45 13.57 5.86 1.54
C ARG A 45 12.17 6.24 1.10
N VAL A 46 11.30 5.25 0.97
CA VAL A 46 9.88 5.44 0.66
C VAL A 46 9.06 5.16 1.91
N GLY A 47 8.37 6.18 2.43
CA GLY A 47 7.49 6.07 3.59
C GLY A 47 6.29 5.14 3.34
N ALA A 48 5.73 4.57 4.41
CA ALA A 48 4.62 3.61 4.30
C ALA A 48 3.33 4.22 3.74
N GLY A 49 3.10 5.52 3.98
CA GLY A 49 1.93 6.26 3.48
C GLY A 49 2.05 6.78 2.06
N ALA A 50 3.26 6.96 1.54
CA ALA A 50 3.51 7.46 0.19
C ALA A 50 2.74 6.72 -0.92
N PRO A 51 2.73 5.37 -0.98
CA PRO A 51 1.97 4.65 -2.01
C PRO A 51 0.44 4.73 -1.83
N VAL A 52 -0.06 5.02 -0.63
CA VAL A 52 -1.50 5.19 -0.37
C VAL A 52 -1.93 6.57 -0.82
N TYR A 53 -1.15 7.59 -0.46
CA TYR A 53 -1.38 8.98 -0.85
C TYR A 53 -1.40 9.15 -2.37
N LEU A 54 -0.38 8.63 -3.07
CA LEU A 54 -0.29 8.71 -4.53
C LEU A 54 -1.53 8.10 -5.22
N VAL A 55 -2.06 7.00 -4.68
CA VAL A 55 -3.24 6.33 -5.23
C VAL A 55 -4.50 7.15 -4.96
N LEU A 56 -4.64 7.80 -3.81
CA LEU A 56 -5.79 8.65 -3.49
C LEU A 56 -5.85 9.88 -4.39
N GLU A 57 -4.71 10.52 -4.66
CA GLU A 57 -4.63 11.66 -5.56
C GLU A 57 -4.98 11.27 -6.99
N LEU A 58 -4.39 10.18 -7.50
CA LEU A 58 -4.71 9.66 -8.83
C LEU A 58 -6.16 9.17 -8.94
N ALA A 59 -6.69 8.49 -7.93
CA ALA A 59 -8.08 8.04 -7.92
C ALA A 59 -9.06 9.21 -7.78
N GLY A 60 -8.71 10.24 -7.01
CA GLY A 60 -9.49 11.47 -6.89
C GLY A 60 -9.54 12.26 -8.20
N ASN A 61 -8.40 12.38 -8.89
CA ASN A 61 -8.32 13.00 -10.20
C ASN A 61 -9.07 12.16 -11.24
N ALA A 62 -8.79 10.86 -11.31
CA ALA A 62 -9.50 9.96 -12.22
C ALA A 62 -11.01 9.93 -11.97
N ALA A 63 -11.49 10.04 -10.73
CA ALA A 63 -12.92 10.12 -10.42
C ALA A 63 -13.54 11.45 -10.87
N ARG A 64 -12.82 12.57 -10.76
CA ARG A 64 -13.26 13.87 -11.29
C ARG A 64 -13.25 13.92 -12.81
N ASP A 65 -12.26 13.29 -13.42
CA ASP A 65 -12.04 13.31 -14.87
C ASP A 65 -13.00 12.36 -15.59
N ASN A 66 -13.32 11.21 -14.99
CA ASN A 66 -14.21 10.21 -15.57
C ASN A 66 -15.70 10.50 -15.33
N LYS A 67 -16.19 11.72 -15.58
CA LYS A 67 -17.64 12.04 -15.64
C LYS A 67 -18.36 11.35 -16.83
N LYS A 68 -18.04 10.09 -17.12
CA LYS A 68 -18.55 9.31 -18.26
C LYS A 68 -19.19 8.03 -17.75
N ALA A 69 -20.33 7.66 -18.35
CA ALA A 69 -21.14 6.52 -17.93
C ALA A 69 -20.62 5.15 -18.42
N ARG A 70 -19.61 5.12 -19.30
CA ARG A 70 -19.03 3.87 -19.84
C ARG A 70 -17.59 4.11 -20.33
N ILE A 71 -16.77 3.07 -20.18
CA ILE A 71 -15.34 2.99 -20.55
C ILE A 71 -15.14 3.18 -22.05
#